data_AF-A0A1R3GU04-F1
#
_entry.id   AF-A0A1R3GU04-F1
#
_cell.length_a   1.000
_cell.length_b   1.000
_cell.length_c   1.000
_cell.angle_alpha   90.00
_cell.angle_beta   90.00
_cell.angle_gamma   90.00
#
_symmetry.space_group_name_H-M   'P 1'
#
loop_
_entity.id
_entity.type
_entity.pdbx_description
1 polymer ?
#
loop_
_entity_poly.entity_id
_entity_poly.type
_entity_poly.pdbx_seq_one_letter_code
_entity_poly.pdbx_strand_id
1 'polypeptide(L)'
;MQEACRKDVERAFGVLQSRFAIVKGPARFWRKDTLHDIMSACIIMHNMIVEDERDLDADIGNWREAPTPEVEMVIDETTRFREFLARHQQIKDKEAHFALRNALIEHLWEHYGNLGN
;
A
#
# COMPACT_ATOMS: atom_id res chain seq x y z
N MET A 1 -17.39 -5.54 -27.55
CA MET A 1 -15.94 -5.86 -27.55
C MET A 1 -15.20 -5.26 -26.35
N GLN A 2 -15.41 -3.98 -26.01
CA GLN A 2 -14.78 -3.34 -24.84
C GLN A 2 -15.07 -4.04 -23.50
N GLU A 3 -16.29 -4.58 -23.30
CA GLU A 3 -16.65 -5.29 -22.07
C GLU A 3 -15.92 -6.63 -21.87
N ALA A 4 -15.55 -7.32 -22.95
CA ALA A 4 -14.79 -8.56 -22.86
C ALA A 4 -13.34 -8.27 -22.43
N CYS A 5 -12.70 -7.28 -23.07
CA CYS A 5 -11.37 -6.82 -22.69
C CYS A 5 -11.31 -6.34 -21.23
N ARG A 6 -12.33 -5.59 -20.78
CA ARG A 6 -12.42 -5.14 -19.38
C ARG A 6 -12.48 -6.33 -18.40
N LYS A 7 -13.27 -7.36 -18.71
CA LYS A 7 -13.39 -8.57 -17.87
C LYS A 7 -12.07 -9.33 -17.75
N ASP A 8 -11.32 -9.42 -18.84
CA ASP A 8 -10.02 -10.12 -18.82
C ASP A 8 -9.01 -9.36 -17.95
N VAL A 9 -9.00 -8.03 -18.02
CA VAL A 9 -8.18 -7.18 -17.15
C VAL A 9 -8.59 -7.31 -15.69
N GLU A 10 -9.88 -7.26 -15.38
CA GLU A 10 -10.41 -7.43 -14.02
C GLU A 10 -10.05 -8.82 -13.45
N ARG A 11 -10.15 -9.86 -14.27
CA ARG A 11 -9.79 -11.24 -13.90
C ARG A 11 -8.29 -11.35 -13.62
N ALA A 12 -7.44 -10.85 -14.52
CA ALA A 12 -5.99 -10.87 -14.33
C ALA A 12 -5.57 -10.11 -13.07
N PHE A 13 -6.19 -8.95 -12.83
CA PHE A 13 -5.94 -8.16 -11.63
C PHE A 13 -6.36 -8.90 -10.35
N GLY A 14 -7.51 -9.59 -10.37
CA GLY A 14 -7.95 -10.43 -9.26
C GLY A 14 -6.99 -11.59 -8.94
N VAL A 15 -6.40 -12.21 -9.97
CA VAL A 15 -5.37 -13.25 -9.81
C VAL A 15 -4.09 -12.68 -9.19
N LEU A 16 -3.63 -11.53 -9.67
CA LEU A 16 -2.44 -10.88 -9.10
C LEU A 16 -2.66 -10.44 -7.66
N GLN A 17 -3.85 -9.93 -7.31
CA GLN A 17 -4.20 -9.61 -5.92
C GLN A 17 -4.25 -10.84 -5.02
N SER A 18 -4.74 -11.99 -5.50
CA SER A 18 -4.81 -13.20 -4.69
C SER A 18 -3.42 -13.74 -4.35
N ARG A 19 -2.49 -13.71 -5.32
CA ARG A 19 -1.11 -14.22 -5.20
C ARG A 19 -0.15 -13.22 -4.52
N PHE A 20 -0.27 -11.91 -4.78
CA PHE A 20 0.67 -10.90 -4.28
C PHE A 20 -0.01 -9.89 -3.35
N ALA A 21 0.29 -9.97 -2.05
CA ALA A 21 -0.29 -9.08 -1.04
C ALA A 21 0.01 -7.60 -1.29
N ILE A 22 1.14 -7.27 -1.92
CA ILE A 22 1.52 -5.90 -2.27
C ILE A 22 0.53 -5.23 -3.24
N VAL A 23 -0.13 -6.01 -4.11
CA VAL A 23 -1.12 -5.52 -5.09
C VAL A 23 -2.47 -5.21 -4.43
N LYS A 24 -2.74 -5.74 -3.22
CA LYS A 24 -3.95 -5.43 -2.42
C LYS A 24 -3.85 -4.13 -1.63
N GLY A 25 -2.63 -3.61 -1.44
CA GLY A 25 -2.39 -2.41 -0.63
C GLY A 25 -2.85 -1.11 -1.29
N PRO A 26 -2.96 0.00 -0.54
CA PRO A 26 -3.34 1.30 -1.10
C PRO A 26 -2.29 1.81 -2.09
N ALA A 27 -2.69 2.02 -3.35
CA ALA A 27 -1.81 2.55 -4.39
C ALA A 27 -1.53 4.07 -4.25
N ARG A 28 -2.36 4.80 -3.50
CA ARG A 28 -2.37 6.29 -3.44
C ARG A 28 -1.05 6.92 -3.00
N PHE A 29 -0.21 6.19 -2.27
CA PHE A 29 1.06 6.72 -1.74
C PHE A 29 2.27 6.34 -2.59
N TRP A 30 2.08 5.52 -3.63
CA TRP A 30 3.14 5.11 -4.52
C TRP A 30 3.27 6.09 -5.69
N ARG A 31 4.51 6.35 -6.13
CA ARG A 31 4.72 7.05 -7.39
C ARG A 31 4.25 6.15 -8.53
N LYS A 32 3.80 6.75 -9.64
CA LYS A 32 3.33 6.00 -10.81
C LYS A 32 4.39 5.03 -11.34
N ASP A 33 5.64 5.45 -11.38
CA ASP A 33 6.75 4.62 -11.85
C ASP A 33 6.97 3.42 -10.93
N THR A 34 6.89 3.63 -9.61
CA THR A 34 6.99 2.53 -8.63
C THR A 34 5.82 1.55 -8.73
N LEU A 35 4.60 2.04 -8.97
CA LEU A 35 3.46 1.16 -9.24
C LEU A 35 3.65 0.36 -10.53
N HIS A 36 4.21 0.99 -11.57
CA HIS A 36 4.53 0.32 -12.81
C HIS A 36 5.55 -0.80 -12.56
N ASP A 37 6.64 -0.51 -11.84
CA ASP A 37 7.68 -1.51 -11.53
C ASP A 37 7.13 -2.67 -10.69
N ILE A 38 6.30 -2.38 -9.67
CA ILE A 38 5.63 -3.41 -8.85
C ILE A 38 4.74 -4.28 -9.73
N MET A 39 3.90 -3.69 -10.59
CA MET A 39 3.00 -4.45 -11.46
C MET A 39 3.78 -5.29 -12.47
N SER A 40 4.82 -4.73 -13.09
CA SER A 40 5.70 -5.45 -14.00
C SER A 40 6.38 -6.63 -13.32
N ALA A 41 6.92 -6.44 -12.13
CA ALA A 41 7.54 -7.52 -11.35
C ALA A 41 6.52 -8.61 -11.00
N CYS A 42 5.32 -8.25 -10.54
CA CYS A 42 4.26 -9.22 -10.24
C CYS A 42 3.82 -10.01 -11.48
N ILE A 43 3.73 -9.38 -12.66
CA ILE A 43 3.40 -10.06 -13.91
C ILE A 43 4.51 -11.03 -14.32
N ILE A 44 5.77 -10.59 -14.27
CA ILE A 44 6.92 -11.43 -14.63
C ILE A 44 7.01 -12.63 -13.67
N MET A 45 6.92 -12.40 -12.35
CA MET A 45 6.91 -13.48 -11.35
C MET A 45 5.73 -14.42 -11.52
N HIS A 46 4.54 -13.90 -11.81
CA HIS A 46 3.38 -14.76 -12.09
C HIS A 46 3.64 -15.66 -13.28
N ASN A 47 4.16 -15.11 -14.39
CA ASN A 47 4.46 -15.87 -15.58
C ASN A 47 5.58 -16.89 -15.32
N MET A 48 6.63 -16.52 -14.58
CA MET A 48 7.70 -17.46 -14.21
C MET A 48 7.18 -18.62 -13.36
N ILE A 49 6.31 -18.34 -12.37
CA ILE A 49 5.69 -19.39 -11.54
C ILE A 49 4.77 -20.28 -12.38
N VAL A 50 4.00 -19.71 -13.30
CA VAL A 50 3.12 -20.49 -14.18
C VAL A 50 3.93 -21.38 -15.12
N GLU A 51 5.03 -20.88 -15.69
CA GLU A 51 5.90 -21.68 -16.54
C GLU A 51 6.63 -22.77 -15.73
N ASP A 52 7.12 -22.47 -14.52
CA ASP A 52 7.67 -23.47 -13.59
C ASP A 52 6.64 -24.55 -13.22
N GLU A 53 5.44 -24.15 -12.77
CA GLU A 53 4.35 -25.07 -12.45
C GLU A 53 3.91 -25.92 -13.66
N ARG A 54 4.13 -25.45 -14.90
CA ARG A 54 3.87 -26.20 -16.15
C ARG A 54 5.03 -27.13 -16.53
N ASP A 55 6.28 -26.71 -16.27
CA ASP A 55 7.49 -27.51 -16.46
C ASP A 55 7.65 -28.59 -15.39
N LEU A 56 6.95 -28.52 -14.25
CA LEU A 56 6.86 -29.61 -13.26
C LEU A 56 6.09 -30.84 -13.78
N ASP A 57 5.41 -30.75 -14.92
CA ASP A 57 4.88 -31.90 -15.67
C ASP A 57 5.94 -32.52 -16.62
N ALA A 58 7.13 -31.91 -16.68
CA ALA A 58 8.34 -32.44 -17.30
C ALA A 58 9.38 -32.81 -16.22
N ASP A 59 10.20 -33.82 -16.53
CA ASP A 59 11.08 -34.52 -15.60
C ASP A 59 12.01 -33.55 -14.80
N ILE A 60 11.87 -33.55 -13.46
CA ILE A 60 12.41 -32.60 -12.46
C ILE A 60 13.96 -32.51 -12.43
N GLY A 61 14.67 -33.27 -13.27
CA GLY A 61 16.11 -33.51 -13.17
C GLY A 61 17.06 -32.36 -13.52
N ASN A 62 16.59 -31.19 -13.97
CA ASN A 62 17.48 -30.17 -14.55
C ASN A 62 17.19 -28.71 -14.14
N TRP A 63 16.65 -28.49 -12.95
CA TRP A 63 16.44 -27.14 -12.42
C TRP A 63 17.77 -26.41 -12.19
N ARG A 64 17.98 -25.25 -12.84
CA ARG A 64 19.08 -24.33 -12.51
C ARG A 64 18.55 -23.26 -11.58
N GLU A 65 19.13 -23.19 -10.39
CA GLU A 65 18.85 -22.15 -9.41
C GLU A 65 19.16 -20.77 -10.02
N ALA A 66 18.15 -19.90 -10.10
CA ALA A 66 18.35 -18.52 -10.52
C ALA A 66 19.21 -17.80 -9.47
N PRO A 67 20.22 -17.01 -9.88
CA PRO A 67 21.04 -16.26 -8.92
C PRO A 67 20.17 -15.36 -8.05
N THR A 68 20.48 -15.29 -6.77
CA THR A 68 19.84 -14.37 -5.83
C THR A 68 19.95 -12.95 -6.36
N PRO A 69 18.83 -12.22 -6.56
CA PRO A 69 18.92 -10.83 -7.01
C PRO A 69 19.58 -9.99 -5.91
N GLU A 70 20.77 -9.49 -6.20
CA GLU A 70 21.50 -8.50 -5.40
C GLU A 70 20.85 -7.11 -5.57
N VAL A 71 19.58 -6.98 -5.19
CA VAL A 71 18.93 -5.68 -5.08
C VAL A 71 18.94 -5.28 -3.60
N GLU A 72 19.99 -4.56 -3.19
CA GLU A 72 19.91 -3.78 -1.97
C GLU A 72 18.88 -2.68 -2.18
N MET A 73 17.66 -2.89 -1.66
CA MET A 73 16.70 -1.81 -1.53
C MET A 73 17.29 -0.80 -0.54
N VAL A 74 17.77 0.33 -1.04
CA VAL A 74 18.16 1.47 -0.18
C VAL A 74 16.88 1.97 0.49
N ILE A 75 16.71 1.58 1.74
CA ILE A 75 15.49 1.81 2.52
C ILE A 75 15.43 3.29 2.96
N ASP A 76 14.92 4.15 2.08
CA ASP A 76 14.39 5.48 2.45
C ASP A 76 12.89 5.39 2.85
N GLU A 77 12.22 4.29 2.48
CA GLU A 77 10.79 4.11 2.73
C GLU A 77 10.45 3.94 4.23
N THR A 78 11.37 3.43 5.06
CA THR A 78 11.16 3.33 6.51
C THR A 78 11.12 4.70 7.18
N THR A 79 11.78 5.72 6.62
CA THR A 79 11.70 7.10 7.11
C THR A 79 10.33 7.68 6.76
N ARG A 80 9.90 7.55 5.51
CA ARG A 80 8.58 8.01 5.05
C ARG A 80 7.42 7.34 5.77
N PHE A 81 7.51 6.04 6.04
CA PHE A 81 6.50 5.29 6.79
C PHE A 81 6.44 5.72 8.27
N ARG A 82 7.60 5.99 8.89
CA ARG A 82 7.65 6.55 10.26
C ARG A 82 7.03 7.94 10.34
N GLU A 83 7.30 8.82 9.37
CA GLU A 83 6.68 10.14 9.31
C GLU A 83 5.16 10.06 9.16
N PHE A 84 4.66 9.12 8.36
CA PHE A 84 3.22 8.87 8.22
C PHE A 84 2.59 8.44 9.55
N LEU A 85 3.21 7.47 10.25
CA LEU A 85 2.76 7.01 11.57
C LEU A 85 2.75 8.15 12.59
N ALA A 86 3.81 8.97 12.62
CA ALA A 86 3.90 10.12 13.53
C ALA A 86 2.80 11.16 13.27
N ARG A 87 2.54 11.51 12.00
CA ARG A 87 1.44 12.44 11.64
C ARG A 87 0.07 11.87 11.99
N HIS A 88 -0.14 10.58 11.74
CA HIS A 88 -1.40 9.92 12.06
C HIS A 88 -1.61 9.80 13.58
N GLN A 89 -0.56 9.62 14.37
CA GLN A 89 -0.60 9.65 15.83
C GLN A 89 -1.03 11.03 16.34
N GLN A 90 -0.47 12.10 15.79
CA GLN A 90 -0.83 13.49 16.15
C GLN A 90 -2.29 13.82 15.81
N ILE A 91 -2.78 13.37 14.65
CA ILE A 91 -4.18 13.60 14.26
C ILE A 91 -5.16 12.86 15.18
N LYS A 92 -4.75 11.70 15.71
CA LYS A 92 -5.55 10.91 16.67
C LYS A 92 -5.21 11.21 18.12
N ASP A 93 -4.41 12.23 18.38
CA ASP A 93 -4.01 12.61 19.72
C ASP A 93 -5.24 13.15 20.48
N LYS A 94 -5.74 12.29 21.37
CA LYS A 94 -6.92 12.58 22.19
C LYS A 94 -6.64 13.74 23.14
N GLU A 95 -5.41 13.91 23.60
CA GLU A 95 -5.04 14.97 24.53
C GLU A 95 -5.09 16.33 23.83
N ALA A 96 -4.50 16.45 22.64
CA ALA A 96 -4.60 17.65 21.82
C ALA A 96 -6.06 17.98 21.45
N HIS A 97 -6.86 16.96 21.15
CA HIS A 97 -8.30 17.12 20.91
C HIS A 97 -9.06 17.64 22.14
N PHE A 98 -8.82 17.08 23.33
CA PHE A 98 -9.45 17.54 24.57
C PHE A 98 -8.99 18.94 24.98
N ALA A 99 -7.70 19.25 24.81
CA ALA A 99 -7.15 20.57 25.06
C ALA A 99 -7.81 21.63 24.17
N LEU A 100 -7.91 21.37 22.86
CA LEU A 100 -8.59 22.28 21.93
C LEU A 100 -10.07 22.44 22.27
N ARG A 101 -10.76 21.34 22.60
CA ARG A 101 -12.17 21.38 23.01
C ARG A 101 -12.36 22.22 24.26
N ASN A 102 -11.52 22.04 25.28
CA ASN A 102 -11.62 22.80 26.54
C ASN A 102 -11.29 24.28 26.32
N ALA A 103 -10.27 24.61 25.50
CA ALA A 103 -9.98 25.99 25.14
C ALA A 103 -11.14 26.67 24.38
N LEU A 104 -11.83 25.92 23.50
CA LEU A 104 -13.03 26.42 22.84
C LEU A 104 -14.20 26.64 23.80
N ILE A 105 -14.37 25.74 24.78
CA ILE A 105 -15.38 25.89 25.84
C ILE A 105 -15.10 27.15 26.67
N GLU A 106 -13.86 27.36 27.11
CA GLU A 106 -13.45 28.57 27.85
C GLU A 106 -13.66 29.83 27.02
N HIS A 107 -13.25 29.83 25.75
CA HIS A 107 -13.45 30.98 24.88
C HIS A 107 -14.94 31.33 24.68
N LEU A 108 -15.79 30.33 24.51
CA LEU A 108 -17.24 30.52 24.43
C LEU A 108 -17.81 30.98 25.78
N TRP A 109 -17.29 30.49 26.89
CA TRP A 109 -17.70 30.90 28.23
C TRP A 109 -17.33 32.36 28.53
N GLU A 110 -16.13 32.81 28.15
CA GLU A 110 -15.71 34.21 28.27
C GLU A 110 -16.54 35.14 27.37
N HIS A 111 -16.83 34.71 26.14
CA HIS A 111 -17.55 35.53 25.16
C HIS A 111 -19.06 35.62 25.45
N TYR A 112 -19.68 34.56 25.98
CA TYR A 112 -21.12 34.53 26.27
C TYR A 112 -21.49 34.65 27.75
N GLY A 113 -20.55 34.40 28.67
CA GLY A 113 -20.74 34.60 30.12
C GLY A 113 -20.73 36.08 30.51
N ASN A 114 -20.05 36.94 29.75
CA ASN A 114 -20.06 38.40 29.96
C ASN A 114 -21.29 39.12 29.37
N LEU A 115 -22.20 38.41 28.70
CA LEU A 115 -23.46 38.95 28.18
C LEU A 115 -24.64 38.75 29.15
N GLY A 116 -24.38 38.19 30.35
CA GLY A 116 -25.41 37.79 31.31
C GLY A 116 -25.29 38.37 32.72
N ASN A 117 -24.48 39.42 32.94
CA ASN A 117 -24.46 40.21 34.18
C ASN A 117 -24.85 41.67 33.93
#